data_AF-A0A6B1HAT5-F1
#
_entry.id   AF-A0A6B1HAT5-F1
#
_cell.length_a   1.000
_cell.length_b   1.000
_cell.length_c   1.000
_cell.angle_alpha   90.00
_cell.angle_beta   90.00
_cell.angle_gamma   90.00
#
_symmetry.space_group_name_H-M   'P 1'
#
loop_
_entity.id
_entity.type
_entity.pdbx_description
1 polymer ?
#
loop_
_entity_poly.entity_id
_entity_poly.type
_entity_poly.pdbx_seq_one_letter_code
_entity_poly.pdbx_strand_id
1 'polypeptide(L)' 'QAAAQLPVDLKKTVRDLEIDFVNRAMAAGRFNQRRAAQLLGLTYHQFRGYLKKYDHERHDGPQPHGAPTSDRMP' A
#
# COMPACT_ATOMS: atom_id res chain seq x y z
N GLN A 1 -9.27 22.57 26.20
CA GLN A 1 -10.07 21.74 25.27
C GLN A 1 -9.22 20.53 24.92
N ALA A 2 -9.73 19.31 25.11
CA ALA A 2 -8.98 18.10 24.75
C ALA A 2 -8.95 17.97 23.23
N ALA A 3 -7.76 17.93 22.64
CA ALA A 3 -7.61 17.71 21.21
C ALA A 3 -8.19 16.32 20.87
N ALA A 4 -9.24 16.27 20.06
CA ALA A 4 -9.78 15.03 19.54
C ALA A 4 -8.74 14.43 18.58
N GLN A 5 -7.87 13.58 19.11
CA GLN A 5 -6.95 12.82 18.29
C GLN A 5 -7.76 11.68 17.65
N LEU A 6 -7.86 11.69 16.31
CA LEU A 6 -8.45 10.57 15.58
C LEU A 6 -7.65 9.29 15.92
N PRO A 7 -8.32 8.13 16.04
CA PRO A 7 -7.68 6.88 16.44
C PRO A 7 -6.71 6.33 15.36
N VAL A 8 -6.69 6.94 14.18
CA VAL A 8 -5.88 6.51 13.04
C VAL A 8 -5.24 7.69 12.33
N ASP A 9 -4.00 7.49 11.89
CA ASP A 9 -3.34 8.41 10.97
C ASP A 9 -3.82 8.13 9.55
N LEU A 10 -4.66 9.03 9.03
CA LEU A 10 -5.21 8.95 7.68
C LEU A 10 -4.12 8.74 6.62
N LYS A 11 -2.99 9.44 6.72
CA LYS A 11 -1.92 9.36 5.71
C LYS A 11 -1.31 7.96 5.69
N LYS A 12 -1.05 7.40 6.87
CA LYS A 12 -0.52 6.04 7.01
C LYS A 12 -1.52 5.00 6.49
N THR A 13 -2.79 5.10 6.89
CA THR A 13 -3.82 4.13 6.49
C THR A 13 -4.06 4.13 4.98
N VAL A 14 -4.16 5.32 4.36
CA VAL A 14 -4.30 5.42 2.90
C VAL A 14 -3.09 4.83 2.19
N ARG A 15 -1.87 5.12 2.67
CA ARG A 15 -0.64 4.54 2.10
C ARG A 15 -0.63 3.02 2.17
N ASP A 16 -0.94 2.44 3.32
CA ASP A 16 -0.94 0.98 3.52
C ASP A 16 -1.94 0.31 2.57
N LEU A 17 -3.13 0.92 2.40
CA LEU A 17 -4.16 0.48 1.46
C LEU A 17 -3.68 0.55 0.00
N GLU A 18 -3.06 1.66 -0.40
CA GLU A 18 -2.54 1.84 -1.75
C GLU A 18 -1.46 0.78 -2.08
N ILE A 19 -0.53 0.50 -1.15
CA ILE A 19 0.51 -0.52 -1.32
C ILE A 19 -0.10 -1.91 -1.47
N ASP A 20 -1.07 -2.27 -0.61
CA ASP A 20 -1.75 -3.55 -0.65
C ASP A 20 -2.45 -3.78 -2.00
N PHE A 21 -3.20 -2.79 -2.50
CA PHE A 21 -3.86 -2.91 -3.80
C PHE A 21 -2.88 -3.03 -4.97
N VAL A 22 -1.78 -2.25 -4.96
CA VAL A 22 -0.73 -2.35 -5.99
C VAL A 22 -0.13 -3.75 -5.99
N ASN A 23 0.19 -4.32 -4.83
CA ASN A 23 0.75 -5.67 -4.71
C ASN A 23 -0.23 -6.74 -5.17
N ARG A 24 -1.51 -6.65 -4.79
CA ARG A 24 -2.55 -7.58 -5.23
C ARG A 24 -2.76 -7.52 -6.73
N ALA A 25 -2.79 -6.32 -7.31
CA ALA A 25 -2.92 -6.15 -8.75
C ALA A 25 -1.71 -6.68 -9.52
N MET A 26 -0.50 -6.52 -8.97
CA MET A 26 0.70 -7.15 -9.53
C MET A 26 0.60 -8.67 -9.49
N ALA A 27 0.22 -9.26 -8.36
CA ALA A 27 0.05 -10.71 -8.25
C ALA A 27 -1.02 -11.25 -9.22
N ALA A 28 -2.20 -10.63 -9.25
CA ALA A 28 -3.29 -11.00 -10.17
C ALA A 28 -2.94 -10.75 -11.65
N GLY A 29 -2.12 -9.73 -11.91
CA GLY A 29 -1.57 -9.42 -13.22
C GLY A 29 -0.39 -10.31 -13.63
N ARG A 30 0.00 -11.31 -12.82
CA ARG A 30 1.21 -12.14 -13.02
C ARG A 30 2.47 -11.29 -13.21
N PHE A 31 2.61 -10.26 -12.37
CA PHE A 31 3.66 -9.26 -12.37
C PHE A 31 3.77 -8.43 -13.67
N ASN A 32 2.76 -8.48 -14.53
CA ASN A 32 2.66 -7.59 -15.69
C ASN A 32 2.04 -6.24 -15.26
N GLN A 33 2.86 -5.20 -15.22
CA GLN A 33 2.45 -3.86 -14.77
C GLN A 33 1.31 -3.26 -15.59
N ARG A 34 1.24 -3.54 -16.90
CA ARG A 34 0.14 -3.06 -17.75
C ARG A 34 -1.17 -3.74 -17.36
N ARG A 35 -1.13 -5.04 -17.09
CA ARG A 35 -2.30 -5.80 -16.62
C ARG A 35 -2.71 -5.36 -15.21
N ALA A 36 -1.75 -5.14 -14.31
CA ALA A 36 -2.02 -4.63 -12.97
C ALA A 36 -2.68 -3.24 -12.99
N ALA A 37 -2.21 -2.34 -13.86
CA ALA A 37 -2.83 -1.02 -14.06
C ALA A 37 -4.29 -1.16 -14.52
N GLN A 38 -4.57 -2.02 -15.50
CA GLN A 38 -5.93 -2.30 -15.97
C GLN A 38 -6.83 -2.86 -14.86
N LEU A 39 -6.32 -3.79 -14.04
CA LEU A 39 -7.06 -4.37 -12.91
C LEU A 39 -7.45 -3.32 -11.85
N LEU A 40 -6.66 -2.26 -11.71
CA LEU A 40 -6.94 -1.14 -10.80
C LEU A 40 -7.71 0.01 -11.46
N GLY A 41 -8.08 -0.11 -12.74
CA GLY A 41 -8.72 0.99 -13.48
C GLY A 41 -7.81 2.20 -13.70
N LEU A 42 -6.49 2.00 -13.65
CA LEU A 42 -5.49 3.04 -13.80
C LEU A 42 -4.88 3.00 -15.20
N THR A 43 -4.44 4.15 -15.67
CA THR A 43 -3.48 4.20 -16.78
C THR A 43 -2.13 3.64 -16.33
N TYR A 44 -1.35 3.10 -17.27
CA TYR A 44 0.00 2.62 -16.98
C TYR A 44 0.88 3.70 -16.34
N HIS A 45 0.74 4.96 -16.75
CA HIS A 45 1.50 6.08 -16.20
C HIS A 45 1.18 6.34 -14.72
N GLN A 46 -0.10 6.33 -14.34
CA GLN A 46 -0.51 6.46 -12.94
C GLN A 46 0.01 5.29 -12.09
N PHE A 47 -0.15 4.07 -12.60
CA PHE A 47 0.34 2.87 -11.92
C PHE A 47 1.85 2.90 -11.70
N ARG A 48 2.62 3.31 -12.72
CA ARG A 48 4.07 3.49 -12.59
C ARG A 48 4.43 4.57 -11.57
N GLY A 49 3.61 5.60 -11.43
CA GLY A 49 3.73 6.61 -10.36
C GLY A 49 3.65 5.98 -8.97
N TYR A 50 2.68 5.10 -8.74
CA TYR A 50 2.57 4.35 -7.49
C TYR A 50 3.77 3.44 -7.23
N LEU A 51 4.23 2.69 -8.24
CA LEU A 51 5.41 1.85 -8.10
C LEU A 51 6.64 2.69 -7.70
N LYS A 52 6.87 3.81 -8.38
CA LYS A 52 7.98 4.73 -8.08
C LYS A 52 7.87 5.32 -6.67
N LYS A 53 6.68 5.76 -6.27
CA LYS A 53 6.39 6.30 -4.93
C LYS A 53 6.80 5.28 -3.87
N TYR A 54 6.35 4.03 -3.97
CA TYR A 54 6.61 3.01 -2.95
C TYR A 54 7.98 2.34 -3.02
N ASP A 55 8.62 2.31 -4.18
CA ASP A 55 9.98 1.79 -4.34
C ASP A 55 11.01 2.73 -3.70
N HIS A 56 10.88 4.05 -3.91
CA HIS A 56 11.75 5.04 -3.29
C HIS A 56 11.50 5.17 -1.78
N GLU A 57 10.25 5.09 -1.32
CA GLU A 57 9.91 5.20 0.10
C GLU A 57 10.36 3.99 0.95
N ARG A 58 10.80 2.88 0.34
CA ARG A 58 11.41 1.75 1.08
C ARG A 58 12.80 2.07 1.62
N HIS A 59 13.45 3.12 1.14
CA HIS A 59 14.85 3.42 1.44
C HIS A 59 15.07 4.60 2.42
N ASP A 60 14.02 5.37 2.79
CA ASP A 60 14.19 6.69 3.44
C ASP A 60 13.42 6.90 4.78
N GLY A 61 13.01 5.86 5.52
CA GLY A 61 12.38 6.09 6.85
C GLY A 61 11.89 4.86 7.61
N PRO A 62 11.73 4.96 8.95
CA PRO A 62 11.71 3.82 9.88
C PRO A 62 10.44 2.99 9.73
N GLN A 63 10.60 1.66 9.74
CA GLN A 63 9.50 0.72 9.82
C GLN A 63 8.79 0.81 11.20
N PRO A 64 7.48 1.04 11.26
CA PRO A 64 6.67 0.60 12.38
C PRO A 64 6.12 -0.79 12.06
N HIS A 65 6.64 -1.77 12.79
CA HIS A 65 6.16 -3.14 12.83
C HIS A 65 4.67 -3.14 13.21
N GLY A 66 3.82 -3.43 12.23
CA GLY A 66 2.40 -3.68 12.40
C GLY A 66 2.06 -5.10 11.98
N ALA A 67 2.79 -6.09 12.49
CA ALA A 67 2.24 -7.43 12.59
C ALA A 67 1.33 -7.43 13.83
N PRO A 68 0.00 -7.52 13.71
CA PRO A 68 -0.77 -8.13 14.78
C PRO A 68 -0.42 -9.62 14.79
N THR A 69 0.41 -10.01 15.76
CA THR A 69 0.29 -11.31 16.43
C THR A 69 -1.17 -11.58 16.80
N SER A 70 -1.57 -12.86 16.72
CA SER A 70 -2.94 -13.43 16.83
C SER A 70 -3.58 -13.60 15.45
N ASP A 71 -3.48 -14.77 14.80
CA ASP A 71 -4.08 -16.00 15.29
C ASP A 71 -3.21 -17.22 14.94
N ARG A 72 -2.67 -17.84 15.98
CA ARG A 72 -2.14 -19.19 15.94
C ARG A 72 -3.36 -20.11 16.02
N MET A 73 -3.92 -20.50 14.88
CA MET A 73 -4.98 -21.51 14.84
C MET A 73 -4.40 -22.92 14.66
N PRO A 74 -5.09 -23.95 15.19
CA PRO A 74 -4.52 -25.23 15.64
C PRO A 74 -3.92 -26.11 14.55
#